data_AF-A0A0G1GGZ7-F1
#
_entry.id   AF-A0A0G1GGZ7-F1
#
_cell.length_a   1.000
_cell.length_b   1.000
_cell.length_c   1.000
_cell.angle_alpha   90.00
_cell.angle_beta   90.00
_cell.angle_gamma   90.00
#
_symmetry.space_group_name_H-M   'P 1'
#
loop_
_entity.id
_entity.type
_entity.pdbx_description
1 polymer ?
#
loop_
_entity_poly.entity_id
_entity_poly.type
_entity_poly.pdbx_seq_one_letter_code
_entity_poly.pdbx_strand_id
1 'polypeptide(L)'
;MKTISLGIAFAILVFALLAPQPAKAVTTCTFTMNGTMMTLDSDCITDETILVPDSYTLDGAGYTITATDPALGHFTGAVVKNEGATAHVTNLTVKALGLANICDAGDNRLRGIMFEGASGSITHNNVEDINQGLSGCQEGNGIEVRNAPFDGTHPETKTVEITHNTVLKYQKTGIVANGDVEVSITNNYVGSAELPFNIAANSIQLGFGAYGAVNNNEVVGNQWDTLSVPQWAATAILIYLAGDVNVNHNNISGNGTDIGIAAYWSGTVNVMNNTIVRTIDELVDNVDDYGIGVEFYGNSGKSKVVRNTFKGWNEAFLGAGLDKVNTVTP
;
A
#
# COMPACT_ATOMS: atom_id res chain seq x y z
N MET A 1 -30.00 70.98 -59.20
CA MET A 1 -29.63 69.56 -58.94
C MET A 1 -29.86 69.28 -57.47
N LYS A 2 -30.82 68.41 -57.14
CA LYS A 2 -31.13 68.00 -55.76
C LYS A 2 -30.25 66.78 -55.42
N THR A 3 -29.39 66.91 -54.43
CA THR A 3 -28.56 65.83 -53.88
C THR A 3 -29.34 65.13 -52.76
N ILE A 4 -29.51 63.81 -52.90
CA ILE A 4 -30.10 62.92 -51.88
C ILE A 4 -28.93 62.27 -51.14
N SER A 5 -28.82 62.51 -49.83
CA SER A 5 -27.88 61.80 -48.95
C SER A 5 -28.56 60.58 -48.34
N LEU A 6 -28.00 59.39 -48.59
CA LEU A 6 -28.43 58.12 -48.02
C LEU A 6 -27.49 57.77 -46.86
N GLY A 7 -27.99 57.82 -45.62
CA GLY A 7 -27.25 57.42 -44.42
C GLY A 7 -27.44 55.93 -44.14
N ILE A 8 -26.33 55.17 -44.10
CA ILE A 8 -26.32 53.75 -43.71
C ILE A 8 -25.77 53.68 -42.27
N ALA A 9 -26.60 53.21 -41.33
CA ALA A 9 -26.20 52.95 -39.96
C ALA A 9 -25.62 51.53 -39.84
N PHE A 10 -24.37 51.43 -39.39
CA PHE A 10 -23.71 50.15 -39.09
C PHE A 10 -23.98 49.77 -37.63
N ALA A 11 -24.78 48.73 -37.41
CA ALA A 11 -24.95 48.12 -36.09
C ALA A 11 -23.82 47.09 -35.87
N ILE A 12 -22.92 47.37 -34.93
CA ILE A 12 -21.87 46.44 -34.50
C ILE A 12 -22.48 45.48 -33.49
N LEU A 13 -22.69 44.23 -33.91
CA LEU A 13 -23.12 43.14 -33.04
C LEU A 13 -21.87 42.56 -32.35
N VAL A 14 -21.70 42.85 -31.05
CA VAL A 14 -20.61 42.29 -30.24
C VAL A 14 -21.02 40.88 -29.81
N PHE A 15 -20.51 39.86 -30.47
CA PHE A 15 -20.59 38.47 -30.01
C PHE A 15 -19.58 38.27 -28.88
N ALA A 16 -20.06 38.23 -27.63
CA ALA A 16 -19.26 37.78 -26.50
C ALA A 16 -19.01 36.27 -26.65
N LEU A 17 -17.81 35.89 -27.06
CA LEU A 17 -17.32 34.51 -26.98
C LEU A 17 -17.20 34.13 -25.51
N LEU A 18 -18.20 33.42 -24.98
CA LEU A 18 -18.06 32.67 -23.73
C LEU A 18 -17.09 31.52 -24.01
N ALA A 19 -15.85 31.66 -23.55
CA ALA A 19 -14.91 30.55 -23.55
C ALA A 19 -15.49 29.43 -22.66
N PRO A 20 -15.53 28.16 -23.13
CA PRO A 20 -15.91 27.06 -22.27
C PRO A 20 -14.92 27.01 -21.11
N GLN A 21 -15.42 27.17 -19.88
CA GLN A 21 -14.58 26.94 -18.71
C GLN A 21 -14.20 25.45 -18.69
N PRO A 22 -12.93 25.09 -18.45
CA PRO A 22 -12.57 23.69 -18.24
C PRO A 22 -13.46 23.15 -17.11
N ALA A 23 -14.17 22.06 -17.40
CA ALA A 23 -14.93 21.35 -16.38
C ALA A 23 -13.94 20.95 -15.29
N LYS A 24 -14.12 21.50 -14.08
CA LYS A 24 -13.40 20.98 -12.92
C LYS A 24 -13.86 19.53 -12.76
N ALA A 25 -12.93 18.59 -12.86
CA ALA A 25 -13.12 17.36 -12.10
C ALA A 25 -13.19 17.79 -10.62
N VAL A 26 -14.21 17.29 -9.95
CA VAL A 26 -14.56 17.63 -8.57
C VAL A 26 -14.94 16.31 -7.95
N THR A 27 -14.42 16.05 -6.76
CA THR A 27 -14.85 14.91 -5.95
C THR A 27 -16.38 14.82 -5.92
N THR A 28 -16.91 13.65 -6.25
CA THR A 28 -18.36 13.37 -6.18
C THR A 28 -18.74 12.70 -4.87
N CYS A 29 -17.78 12.56 -3.95
CA CYS A 29 -17.99 11.88 -2.69
C CYS A 29 -18.79 12.77 -1.73
N THR A 30 -19.93 12.25 -1.27
CA THR A 30 -20.75 12.89 -0.25
C THR A 30 -20.84 12.00 0.97
N PHE A 31 -20.95 12.64 2.12
CA PHE A 31 -20.92 11.95 3.40
C PHE A 31 -22.05 12.43 4.31
N THR A 32 -22.72 11.47 4.94
CA THR A 32 -23.61 11.72 6.06
C THR A 32 -22.80 11.72 7.36
N MET A 33 -22.87 12.83 8.08
CA MET A 33 -22.20 13.00 9.37
C MET A 33 -23.16 12.72 10.53
N ASN A 34 -22.80 11.79 11.42
CA ASN A 34 -23.54 11.52 12.65
C ASN A 34 -22.56 11.36 13.83
N GLY A 35 -22.40 12.42 14.63
CA GLY A 35 -21.36 12.45 15.66
C GLY A 35 -19.98 12.38 15.03
N THR A 36 -19.17 11.39 15.42
CA THR A 36 -17.82 11.12 14.88
C THR A 36 -17.84 10.10 13.74
N MET A 37 -19.01 9.75 13.21
CA MET A 37 -19.15 8.85 12.07
C MET A 37 -19.36 9.66 10.79
N MET A 38 -18.46 9.46 9.83
CA MET A 38 -18.49 9.99 8.47
C MET A 38 -18.86 8.83 7.54
N THR A 39 -20.12 8.71 7.15
CA THR A 39 -20.60 7.58 6.33
C THR A 39 -20.66 7.99 4.86
N LEU A 40 -20.06 7.21 3.97
CA LEU A 40 -20.13 7.44 2.52
C LEU A 40 -21.54 7.13 2.01
N ASP A 41 -22.15 8.05 1.25
CA ASP A 41 -23.56 7.92 0.83
C ASP A 41 -23.74 7.01 -0.39
N SER A 42 -22.73 6.93 -1.27
CA SER A 42 -22.74 6.15 -2.50
C SER A 42 -21.32 5.97 -3.06
N ASP A 43 -21.15 5.07 -4.04
CA ASP A 43 -19.94 5.03 -4.86
C ASP A 43 -19.63 6.42 -5.45
N CYS A 44 -18.35 6.81 -5.44
CA CYS A 44 -17.92 8.11 -5.91
C CYS A 44 -16.53 8.09 -6.55
N ILE A 45 -16.21 9.16 -7.26
CA ILE A 45 -14.90 9.44 -7.83
C ILE A 45 -14.30 10.64 -7.09
N THR A 46 -12.99 10.63 -6.88
CA THR A 46 -12.26 11.76 -6.32
C THR A 46 -10.99 12.03 -7.12
N ASP A 47 -10.63 13.30 -7.28
CA ASP A 47 -9.34 13.74 -7.82
C ASP A 47 -8.45 14.41 -6.75
N GLU A 48 -8.89 14.34 -5.50
CA GLU A 48 -8.18 14.80 -4.31
C GLU A 48 -8.30 13.79 -3.17
N THR A 49 -7.41 13.91 -2.18
CA THR A 49 -7.45 13.10 -0.96
C THR A 49 -8.74 13.34 -0.16
N ILE A 50 -9.39 12.27 0.25
CA ILE A 50 -10.47 12.31 1.25
C ILE A 50 -9.84 12.33 2.65
N LEU A 51 -10.08 13.41 3.39
CA LEU A 51 -9.58 13.60 4.74
C LEU A 51 -10.57 13.05 5.79
N VAL A 52 -10.06 12.23 6.71
CA VAL A 52 -10.80 11.73 7.87
C VAL A 52 -10.50 12.64 9.06
N PRO A 53 -11.48 13.40 9.59
CA PRO A 53 -11.25 14.32 10.70
C PRO A 53 -10.73 13.63 11.96
N ASP A 54 -10.14 14.42 12.87
CA ASP A 54 -9.62 13.89 14.13
C ASP A 54 -10.69 13.18 14.96
N SER A 55 -10.36 11.96 15.40
CA SER A 55 -11.23 11.06 16.15
C SER A 55 -12.47 10.55 15.38
N TYR A 56 -12.52 10.71 14.06
CA TYR A 56 -13.64 10.22 13.25
C TYR A 56 -13.40 8.81 12.73
N THR A 57 -14.51 8.13 12.45
CA THR A 57 -14.56 6.92 11.63
C THR A 57 -15.13 7.26 10.26
N LEU A 58 -14.35 7.01 9.21
CA LEU A 58 -14.86 6.90 7.85
C LEU A 58 -15.44 5.48 7.68
N ASP A 59 -16.77 5.39 7.59
CA ASP A 59 -17.48 4.17 7.24
C ASP A 59 -17.86 4.25 5.76
N GLY A 60 -17.30 3.36 4.94
CA GLY A 60 -17.61 3.30 3.52
C GLY A 60 -19.02 2.78 3.22
N ALA A 61 -19.74 2.22 4.21
CA ALA A 61 -21.05 1.60 4.02
C ALA A 61 -21.11 0.53 2.91
N GLY A 62 -19.96 -0.05 2.55
CA GLY A 62 -19.79 -1.00 1.45
C GLY A 62 -19.58 -0.36 0.08
N TYR A 63 -19.53 0.98 -0.01
CA TYR A 63 -19.31 1.73 -1.25
C TYR A 63 -17.82 1.92 -1.58
N THR A 64 -17.59 2.46 -2.76
CA THR A 64 -16.27 2.64 -3.37
C THR A 64 -15.89 4.10 -3.54
N ILE A 65 -14.66 4.45 -3.18
CA ILE A 65 -13.99 5.69 -3.60
C ILE A 65 -12.98 5.33 -4.69
N THR A 66 -13.15 5.92 -5.88
CA THR A 66 -12.24 5.74 -7.03
C THR A 66 -11.42 7.01 -7.24
N ALA A 67 -10.10 6.94 -7.03
CA ALA A 67 -9.19 8.02 -7.39
C ALA A 67 -8.96 8.08 -8.90
N THR A 68 -9.00 9.28 -9.46
CA THR A 68 -8.71 9.58 -10.88
C THR A 68 -7.84 10.83 -10.97
N ASP A 69 -7.13 11.00 -12.09
CA ASP A 69 -6.41 12.24 -12.32
C ASP A 69 -7.36 13.46 -12.38
N PRO A 70 -6.96 14.61 -11.82
CA PRO A 70 -7.67 15.87 -12.02
C PRO A 70 -7.62 16.30 -13.48
N ALA A 71 -8.54 17.18 -13.89
CA ALA A 71 -8.60 17.67 -15.27
C ALA A 71 -7.30 18.34 -15.76
N LEU A 72 -6.50 18.88 -14.84
CA LEU A 72 -5.17 19.43 -15.09
C LEU A 72 -4.19 18.84 -14.07
N GLY A 73 -3.32 17.92 -14.50
CA GLY A 73 -2.31 17.29 -13.65
C GLY A 73 -2.52 15.79 -13.53
N HIS A 74 -2.10 15.24 -12.40
CA HIS A 74 -2.24 13.84 -12.04
C HIS A 74 -2.57 13.72 -10.55
N PHE A 75 -3.14 12.59 -10.13
CA PHE A 75 -3.48 12.35 -8.73
C PHE A 75 -2.22 12.24 -7.88
N THR A 76 -2.15 12.97 -6.77
CA THR A 76 -1.02 12.93 -5.84
C THR A 76 -1.48 12.65 -4.42
N GLY A 77 -0.74 11.81 -3.71
CA GLY A 77 -0.95 11.50 -2.30
C GLY A 77 -1.82 10.27 -2.06
N ALA A 78 -2.53 10.27 -0.94
CA ALA A 78 -3.40 9.16 -0.56
C ALA A 78 -4.83 9.36 -1.06
N VAL A 79 -5.53 8.29 -1.40
CA VAL A 79 -6.98 8.35 -1.67
C VAL A 79 -7.74 8.71 -0.39
N VAL A 80 -7.38 8.08 0.73
CA VAL A 80 -7.91 8.37 2.06
C VAL A 80 -6.75 8.66 3.01
N LYS A 81 -6.85 9.74 3.79
CA LYS A 81 -5.84 10.12 4.79
C LYS A 81 -6.47 10.63 6.08
N ASN A 82 -5.86 10.34 7.23
CA ASN A 82 -6.21 11.03 8.47
C ASN A 82 -5.84 12.53 8.39
N GLU A 83 -6.67 13.38 9.00
CA GLU A 83 -6.34 14.79 9.25
C GLU A 83 -5.81 14.98 10.68
N GLY A 84 -6.31 14.17 11.62
CA GLY A 84 -6.01 14.26 13.05
C GLY A 84 -5.05 13.20 13.59
N ALA A 85 -4.88 13.18 14.91
CA ALA A 85 -4.02 12.25 15.63
C ALA A 85 -4.66 10.86 15.83
N THR A 86 -5.99 10.76 15.67
CA THR A 86 -6.71 9.48 15.65
C THR A 86 -7.66 9.43 14.47
N ALA A 87 -7.74 8.30 13.77
CA ALA A 87 -8.72 8.07 12.72
C ALA A 87 -9.09 6.59 12.60
N HIS A 88 -10.26 6.30 12.05
CA HIS A 88 -10.67 4.94 11.74
C HIS A 88 -11.23 4.86 10.32
N VAL A 89 -10.94 3.78 9.59
CA VAL A 89 -11.47 3.54 8.24
C VAL A 89 -12.02 2.13 8.17
N THR A 90 -13.29 1.99 7.82
CA THR A 90 -13.96 0.69 7.77
C THR A 90 -14.95 0.54 6.63
N ASN A 91 -15.17 -0.71 6.21
CA ASN A 91 -16.23 -1.10 5.28
C ASN A 91 -16.22 -0.28 3.98
N LEU A 92 -15.03 -0.01 3.47
CA LEU A 92 -14.79 0.85 2.31
C LEU A 92 -14.03 0.09 1.23
N THR A 93 -14.41 0.31 -0.03
CA THR A 93 -13.54 -0.01 -1.17
C THR A 93 -12.77 1.24 -1.61
N VAL A 94 -11.45 1.14 -1.70
CA VAL A 94 -10.56 2.21 -2.18
C VAL A 94 -9.82 1.69 -3.40
N LYS A 95 -9.90 2.42 -4.52
CA LYS A 95 -9.15 2.08 -5.72
C LYS A 95 -8.68 3.29 -6.51
N ALA A 96 -7.75 3.08 -7.42
CA ALA A 96 -7.34 4.07 -8.41
C ALA A 96 -7.66 3.58 -9.83
N LEU A 97 -7.96 4.51 -10.74
CA LEU A 97 -8.28 4.17 -12.12
C LEU A 97 -7.70 5.18 -13.10
N GLY A 98 -6.92 4.67 -14.06
CA GLY A 98 -6.46 5.47 -15.19
C GLY A 98 -5.54 6.63 -14.82
N LEU A 99 -4.76 6.47 -13.73
CA LEU A 99 -3.80 7.48 -13.31
C LEU A 99 -2.62 7.57 -14.30
N ALA A 100 -2.08 8.77 -14.45
CA ALA A 100 -0.86 9.02 -15.21
C ALA A 100 0.32 8.33 -14.53
N ASN A 101 1.18 7.67 -15.32
CA ASN A 101 2.36 6.97 -14.83
C ASN A 101 3.51 7.94 -14.54
N ILE A 102 3.49 8.62 -13.40
CA ILE A 102 4.44 9.68 -13.01
C ILE A 102 4.96 9.41 -11.59
N CYS A 103 6.28 9.25 -11.44
CA CYS A 103 6.85 8.99 -10.12
C CYS A 103 6.79 10.22 -9.20
N ASP A 104 6.14 10.08 -8.06
CA ASP A 104 6.09 11.07 -6.99
C ASP A 104 6.99 10.70 -5.79
N ALA A 105 7.21 11.70 -4.93
CA ALA A 105 8.03 11.58 -3.74
C ALA A 105 7.31 12.16 -2.51
N GLY A 106 7.79 11.79 -1.31
CA GLY A 106 7.27 12.32 -0.05
C GLY A 106 5.76 12.12 0.11
N ASP A 107 5.05 13.21 0.38
CA ASP A 107 3.60 13.22 0.62
C ASP A 107 2.79 13.01 -0.65
N ASN A 108 3.37 13.32 -1.81
CA ASN A 108 2.69 13.17 -3.11
C ASN A 108 2.63 11.72 -3.60
N ARG A 109 3.36 10.78 -2.97
CA ARG A 109 3.34 9.37 -3.38
C ARG A 109 1.93 8.78 -3.31
N LEU A 110 1.56 8.02 -4.33
CA LEU A 110 0.29 7.31 -4.41
C LEU A 110 0.13 6.30 -3.26
N ARG A 111 -0.99 6.40 -2.53
CA ARG A 111 -1.41 5.49 -1.46
C ARG A 111 -2.91 5.25 -1.51
N GLY A 112 -3.36 4.05 -1.12
CA GLY A 112 -4.80 3.80 -0.94
C GLY A 112 -5.29 4.48 0.33
N ILE A 113 -4.98 3.88 1.48
CA ILE A 113 -5.30 4.42 2.81
C ILE A 113 -4.01 4.77 3.54
N MET A 114 -3.92 6.00 4.06
CA MET A 114 -2.73 6.50 4.75
C MET A 114 -3.04 7.01 6.15
N PHE A 115 -2.38 6.45 7.16
CA PHE A 115 -2.27 7.09 8.48
C PHE A 115 -0.88 7.70 8.67
N GLU A 116 -0.84 9.02 8.78
CA GLU A 116 0.36 9.81 9.04
C GLU A 116 0.31 10.39 10.45
N GLY A 117 1.21 9.94 11.32
CA GLY A 117 1.31 10.43 12.70
C GLY A 117 0.06 10.15 13.55
N ALA A 118 -0.73 9.14 13.18
CA ALA A 118 -1.99 8.84 13.84
C ALA A 118 -2.12 7.40 14.34
N SER A 119 -2.86 7.26 15.44
CA SER A 119 -3.35 5.99 15.94
C SER A 119 -4.73 5.67 15.37
N GLY A 120 -5.17 4.42 15.53
CA GLY A 120 -6.55 4.04 15.25
C GLY A 120 -6.66 2.69 14.55
N SER A 121 -7.61 2.56 13.62
CA SER A 121 -7.85 1.27 12.95
C SER A 121 -8.22 1.39 11.47
N ILE A 122 -7.76 0.42 10.69
CA ILE A 122 -8.09 0.24 9.27
C ILE A 122 -8.63 -1.19 9.15
N THR A 123 -9.95 -1.33 9.06
CA THR A 123 -10.60 -2.65 9.17
C THR A 123 -11.64 -2.94 8.11
N HIS A 124 -11.78 -4.19 7.65
CA HIS A 124 -12.88 -4.56 6.74
C HIS A 124 -12.93 -3.75 5.44
N ASN A 125 -11.76 -3.33 4.93
CA ASN A 125 -11.67 -2.58 3.67
C ASN A 125 -11.22 -3.48 2.51
N ASN A 126 -11.61 -3.11 1.29
CA ASN A 126 -11.00 -3.60 0.06
C ASN A 126 -10.14 -2.49 -0.54
N VAL A 127 -8.83 -2.70 -0.69
CA VAL A 127 -7.92 -1.74 -1.29
C VAL A 127 -7.30 -2.36 -2.52
N GLU A 128 -7.70 -1.89 -3.70
CA GLU A 128 -7.37 -2.52 -4.97
C GLU A 128 -6.85 -1.53 -6.02
N ASP A 129 -6.06 -2.01 -6.97
CA ASP A 129 -5.58 -1.23 -8.12
C ASP A 129 -4.88 0.10 -7.72
N ILE A 130 -4.18 0.11 -6.57
CA ILE A 130 -3.36 1.26 -6.14
C ILE A 130 -2.04 1.24 -6.92
N ASN A 131 -2.15 1.61 -8.19
CA ASN A 131 -1.13 1.48 -9.22
C ASN A 131 -1.34 2.58 -10.28
N GLN A 132 -0.24 3.07 -10.85
CA GLN A 132 -0.24 4.06 -11.94
C GLN A 132 0.33 3.51 -13.26
N GLY A 133 0.58 2.20 -13.33
CA GLY A 133 0.99 1.49 -14.53
C GLY A 133 2.45 1.04 -14.50
N LEU A 134 3.00 0.76 -15.68
CA LEU A 134 4.32 0.14 -15.86
C LEU A 134 5.47 1.09 -15.48
N SER A 135 5.81 1.17 -14.19
CA SER A 135 6.97 1.93 -13.71
C SER A 135 7.67 1.28 -12.51
N GLY A 136 8.93 1.69 -12.30
CA GLY A 136 9.71 1.38 -11.10
C GLY A 136 9.52 2.40 -9.97
N CYS A 137 8.45 3.22 -10.02
CA CYS A 137 8.19 4.22 -8.99
C CYS A 137 7.99 3.52 -7.65
N GLN A 138 8.71 4.00 -6.63
CA GLN A 138 8.63 3.44 -5.29
C GLN A 138 7.35 3.95 -4.61
N GLU A 139 6.17 3.66 -5.13
CA GLU A 139 4.87 4.13 -4.60
C GLU A 139 3.73 3.21 -5.02
N GLY A 140 2.50 3.61 -4.73
CA GLY A 140 1.34 2.74 -4.88
C GLY A 140 1.33 1.72 -3.76
N ASN A 141 1.35 2.23 -2.52
CA ASN A 141 1.14 1.40 -1.33
C ASN A 141 -0.36 1.27 -1.08
N GLY A 142 -0.87 0.04 -0.90
CA GLY A 142 -2.28 -0.17 -0.60
C GLY A 142 -2.67 0.53 0.71
N ILE A 143 -2.05 0.11 1.80
CA ILE A 143 -2.20 0.71 3.13
C ILE A 143 -0.83 1.16 3.63
N GLU A 144 -0.68 2.41 4.02
CA GLU A 144 0.54 2.95 4.64
C GLU A 144 0.23 3.58 5.99
N VAL A 145 0.90 3.11 7.03
CA VAL A 145 0.87 3.74 8.36
C VAL A 145 2.28 4.19 8.69
N ARG A 146 2.45 5.43 9.16
CA ARG A 146 3.78 5.94 9.44
C ARG A 146 3.83 7.00 10.52
N ASN A 147 4.94 7.05 11.24
CA ASN A 147 5.19 8.05 12.27
C ASN A 147 6.67 8.46 12.25
N ALA A 148 6.95 9.59 11.60
CA ALA A 148 8.30 10.14 11.53
C ALA A 148 8.78 10.58 12.93
N PRO A 149 10.09 10.58 13.24
CA PRO A 149 11.19 10.15 12.38
C PRO A 149 11.18 8.64 12.08
N PHE A 150 11.65 8.29 10.88
CA PHE A 150 11.71 6.91 10.40
C PHE A 150 12.95 6.18 10.93
N ASP A 151 13.06 6.14 12.25
CA ASP A 151 14.13 5.45 12.99
C ASP A 151 13.64 4.86 14.33
N GLY A 152 12.33 4.96 14.62
CA GLY A 152 11.72 4.45 15.85
C GLY A 152 11.94 5.32 17.08
N THR A 153 12.36 6.58 16.92
CA THR A 153 12.70 7.47 18.04
C THR A 153 11.67 8.56 18.34
N HIS A 154 10.48 8.51 17.74
CA HIS A 154 9.44 9.50 18.01
C HIS A 154 9.08 9.50 19.52
N PRO A 155 8.80 10.67 20.14
CA PRO A 155 8.43 10.73 21.56
C PRO A 155 7.05 10.16 21.86
N GLU A 156 6.22 9.96 20.84
CA GLU A 156 4.86 9.43 20.96
C GLU A 156 4.63 8.32 19.94
N THR A 157 4.77 7.08 20.38
CA THR A 157 4.44 5.92 19.55
C THR A 157 2.97 5.95 19.16
N LYS A 158 2.70 5.69 17.88
CA LYS A 158 1.32 5.52 17.39
C LYS A 158 0.98 4.04 17.35
N THR A 159 -0.27 3.71 17.62
CA THR A 159 -0.75 2.32 17.62
C THR A 159 -1.84 2.17 16.58
N VAL A 160 -1.66 1.24 15.63
CA VAL A 160 -2.62 1.01 14.57
C VAL A 160 -2.99 -0.46 14.44
N GLU A 161 -4.29 -0.73 14.44
CA GLU A 161 -4.86 -2.03 14.08
C GLU A 161 -5.17 -2.08 12.59
N ILE A 162 -4.62 -3.07 11.88
CA ILE A 162 -4.90 -3.31 10.47
C ILE A 162 -5.45 -4.73 10.35
N THR A 163 -6.77 -4.87 10.26
CA THR A 163 -7.39 -6.19 10.32
C THR A 163 -8.55 -6.43 9.37
N HIS A 164 -8.71 -7.67 8.89
CA HIS A 164 -9.81 -8.05 8.00
C HIS A 164 -9.87 -7.24 6.70
N ASN A 165 -8.74 -6.71 6.22
CA ASN A 165 -8.68 -6.03 4.93
C ASN A 165 -8.29 -7.01 3.82
N THR A 166 -8.76 -6.70 2.61
CA THR A 166 -8.26 -7.27 1.36
C THR A 166 -7.44 -6.20 0.65
N VAL A 167 -6.19 -6.52 0.29
CA VAL A 167 -5.31 -5.62 -0.45
C VAL A 167 -4.79 -6.32 -1.69
N LEU A 168 -5.10 -5.78 -2.87
CA LEU A 168 -4.85 -6.43 -4.15
C LEU A 168 -4.21 -5.43 -5.13
N LYS A 169 -3.35 -5.94 -6.03
CA LYS A 169 -2.89 -5.19 -7.21
C LYS A 169 -2.32 -3.80 -6.88
N TYR A 170 -1.61 -3.70 -5.76
CA TYR A 170 -0.79 -2.55 -5.44
C TYR A 170 0.46 -2.55 -6.32
N GLN A 171 1.13 -1.40 -6.42
CA GLN A 171 2.36 -1.28 -7.20
C GLN A 171 3.60 -1.64 -6.37
N LYS A 172 3.81 -1.01 -5.20
CA LYS A 172 5.04 -1.23 -4.39
C LYS A 172 4.80 -2.13 -3.20
N THR A 173 3.87 -1.76 -2.31
CA THR A 173 3.63 -2.53 -1.09
C THR A 173 2.15 -2.68 -0.77
N GLY A 174 1.73 -3.87 -0.38
CA GLY A 174 0.34 -4.09 0.05
C GLY A 174 0.05 -3.33 1.34
N ILE A 175 0.70 -3.71 2.43
CA ILE A 175 0.60 -3.04 3.74
C ILE A 175 1.99 -2.65 4.20
N VAL A 176 2.20 -1.38 4.54
CA VAL A 176 3.48 -0.87 5.07
C VAL A 176 3.30 -0.09 6.36
N ALA A 177 4.18 -0.38 7.32
CA ALA A 177 4.34 0.39 8.55
C ALA A 177 5.78 0.92 8.66
N ASN A 178 5.95 2.23 8.81
CA ASN A 178 7.29 2.86 8.91
C ASN A 178 7.39 3.86 10.07
N GLY A 179 8.55 3.92 10.73
CA GLY A 179 8.75 4.84 11.86
C GLY A 179 8.26 4.28 13.19
N ASP A 180 8.12 5.14 14.20
CA ASP A 180 7.71 4.74 15.54
C ASP A 180 6.19 4.44 15.62
N VAL A 181 5.82 3.28 15.07
CA VAL A 181 4.45 2.76 15.06
C VAL A 181 4.44 1.32 15.57
N GLU A 182 3.59 1.07 16.56
CA GLU A 182 3.19 -0.26 16.97
C GLU A 182 2.01 -0.73 16.13
N VAL A 183 2.19 -1.81 15.37
CA VAL A 183 1.15 -2.34 14.49
C VAL A 183 0.69 -3.73 14.86
N SER A 184 -0.61 -3.95 14.73
CA SER A 184 -1.23 -5.28 14.73
C SER A 184 -1.82 -5.53 13.35
N ILE A 185 -1.08 -6.24 12.49
CA ILE A 185 -1.50 -6.60 11.14
C ILE A 185 -2.05 -8.03 11.19
N THR A 186 -3.37 -8.18 11.26
CA THR A 186 -3.97 -9.49 11.50
C THR A 186 -5.18 -9.83 10.64
N ASN A 187 -5.33 -11.10 10.26
CA ASN A 187 -6.50 -11.58 9.52
C ASN A 187 -6.75 -10.82 8.20
N ASN A 188 -5.69 -10.32 7.54
CA ASN A 188 -5.80 -9.68 6.23
C ASN A 188 -5.53 -10.70 5.12
N TYR A 189 -6.10 -10.45 3.95
CA TYR A 189 -5.67 -11.05 2.70
C TYR A 189 -4.87 -10.02 1.90
N VAL A 190 -3.60 -10.32 1.61
CA VAL A 190 -2.72 -9.47 0.81
C VAL A 190 -2.32 -10.24 -0.43
N GLY A 191 -2.90 -9.89 -1.56
CA GLY A 191 -2.58 -10.50 -2.86
C GLY A 191 -1.23 -10.06 -3.41
N SER A 192 -0.95 -10.49 -4.65
CA SER A 192 0.25 -10.06 -5.36
C SER A 192 0.12 -8.62 -5.84
N ALA A 193 1.26 -7.97 -6.00
CA ALA A 193 1.38 -6.72 -6.73
C ALA A 193 0.89 -6.90 -8.17
N GLU A 194 0.42 -5.81 -8.76
CA GLU A 194 0.24 -5.73 -10.20
C GLU A 194 1.58 -5.25 -10.77
N LEU A 195 2.22 -6.06 -11.64
CA LEU A 195 3.47 -5.77 -12.36
C LEU A 195 4.79 -6.28 -11.71
N PRO A 196 5.05 -7.60 -11.76
CA PRO A 196 6.20 -8.22 -11.08
C PRO A 196 7.59 -7.86 -11.66
N PHE A 197 7.66 -7.26 -12.85
CA PHE A 197 8.95 -7.07 -13.58
C PHE A 197 9.50 -5.64 -13.59
N ASN A 198 8.80 -4.65 -13.00
CA ASN A 198 9.33 -3.27 -12.92
C ASN A 198 9.75 -2.78 -11.53
N ILE A 199 9.27 -3.41 -10.45
CA ILE A 199 9.68 -3.11 -9.09
C ILE A 199 9.72 -4.35 -8.19
N ALA A 200 10.72 -4.44 -7.32
CA ALA A 200 10.73 -5.43 -6.24
C ALA A 200 9.65 -5.08 -5.20
N ALA A 201 8.47 -5.67 -5.34
CA ALA A 201 7.31 -5.38 -4.51
C ALA A 201 7.28 -6.22 -3.23
N ASN A 202 6.77 -5.65 -2.15
CA ASN A 202 6.60 -6.36 -0.88
C ASN A 202 5.12 -6.53 -0.57
N SER A 203 4.68 -7.67 -0.05
CA SER A 203 3.26 -7.79 0.32
C SER A 203 2.99 -7.06 1.63
N ILE A 204 3.78 -7.36 2.67
CA ILE A 204 3.75 -6.67 3.96
C ILE A 204 5.16 -6.17 4.28
N GLN A 205 5.27 -4.94 4.79
CA GLN A 205 6.53 -4.38 5.26
C GLN A 205 6.38 -3.71 6.62
N LEU A 206 7.24 -4.05 7.56
CA LEU A 206 7.52 -3.24 8.74
C LEU A 206 8.95 -2.72 8.63
N GLY A 207 9.15 -1.43 8.82
CA GLY A 207 10.51 -0.93 8.80
C GLY A 207 10.75 0.38 9.51
N PHE A 208 12.03 0.76 9.52
CA PHE A 208 12.48 2.07 9.98
C PHE A 208 11.96 2.44 11.38
N GLY A 209 12.03 1.50 12.32
CA GLY A 209 11.57 1.65 13.70
C GLY A 209 10.23 0.98 14.02
N ALA A 210 9.43 0.62 13.02
CA ALA A 210 8.12 0.02 13.26
C ALA A 210 8.27 -1.33 13.96
N TYR A 211 7.31 -1.68 14.82
CA TYR A 211 7.34 -2.92 15.60
C TYR A 211 5.94 -3.48 15.82
N GLY A 212 5.84 -4.70 16.37
CA GLY A 212 4.55 -5.31 16.71
C GLY A 212 4.37 -6.70 16.12
N ALA A 213 3.23 -6.94 15.47
CA ALA A 213 2.84 -8.28 15.05
C ALA A 213 2.21 -8.35 13.64
N VAL A 214 2.57 -9.41 12.93
CA VAL A 214 1.97 -9.82 11.65
C VAL A 214 1.44 -11.24 11.84
N ASN A 215 0.14 -11.38 12.11
CA ASN A 215 -0.43 -12.67 12.50
C ASN A 215 -1.68 -13.09 11.71
N ASN A 216 -1.82 -14.39 11.43
CA ASN A 216 -3.03 -14.95 10.81
C ASN A 216 -3.42 -14.31 9.47
N ASN A 217 -2.44 -13.80 8.70
CA ASN A 217 -2.71 -13.24 7.38
C ASN A 217 -2.56 -14.33 6.31
N GLU A 218 -3.31 -14.18 5.23
CA GLU A 218 -3.07 -14.88 3.97
C GLU A 218 -2.32 -13.92 3.04
N VAL A 219 -1.13 -14.32 2.60
CA VAL A 219 -0.20 -13.46 1.87
C VAL A 219 0.26 -14.15 0.60
N VAL A 220 0.07 -13.50 -0.54
CA VAL A 220 0.65 -13.90 -1.81
C VAL A 220 1.93 -13.10 -1.99
N GLY A 221 3.07 -13.79 -2.05
CA GLY A 221 4.37 -13.22 -2.31
C GLY A 221 4.54 -12.77 -3.76
N ASN A 222 5.60 -12.01 -3.98
CA ASN A 222 5.92 -11.39 -5.26
C ASN A 222 7.30 -11.91 -5.74
N GLN A 223 7.50 -11.87 -7.05
CA GLN A 223 8.77 -12.19 -7.69
C GLN A 223 9.35 -10.91 -8.30
N TRP A 224 10.67 -10.77 -8.26
CA TRP A 224 11.44 -9.76 -8.97
C TRP A 224 12.39 -10.45 -9.95
N ASP A 225 11.87 -10.82 -11.11
CA ASP A 225 12.70 -11.39 -12.18
C ASP A 225 13.20 -10.28 -13.10
N THR A 226 14.48 -9.91 -12.96
CA THR A 226 15.19 -9.19 -14.01
C THR A 226 16.07 -10.14 -14.78
N LEU A 227 16.03 -10.06 -16.12
CA LEU A 227 16.85 -10.83 -17.08
C LEU A 227 18.39 -10.77 -16.86
N SER A 228 18.86 -10.04 -15.85
CA SER A 228 20.22 -9.98 -15.38
C SER A 228 20.21 -10.13 -13.85
N VAL A 229 21.06 -11.01 -13.30
CA VAL A 229 21.29 -11.30 -11.87
C VAL A 229 20.67 -10.24 -10.95
N PRO A 230 19.49 -10.51 -10.36
CA PRO A 230 18.79 -9.52 -9.56
C PRO A 230 19.64 -9.13 -8.33
N GLN A 231 19.85 -7.81 -8.13
CA GLN A 231 20.51 -7.28 -6.93
C GLN A 231 19.53 -7.05 -5.77
N TRP A 232 18.25 -7.28 -6.00
CA TRP A 232 17.13 -6.99 -5.10
C TRP A 232 16.15 -8.16 -5.13
N ALA A 233 15.32 -8.29 -4.10
CA ALA A 233 14.30 -9.34 -4.02
C ALA A 233 12.96 -8.75 -3.61
N ALA A 234 11.89 -9.25 -4.22
CA ALA A 234 10.53 -9.06 -3.78
C ALA A 234 10.24 -9.99 -2.58
N THR A 235 9.60 -9.47 -1.53
CA THR A 235 9.42 -10.21 -0.28
C THR A 235 7.95 -10.30 0.09
N ALA A 236 7.45 -11.48 0.48
CA ALA A 236 6.09 -11.55 0.99
C ALA A 236 5.93 -10.76 2.32
N ILE A 237 6.85 -10.95 3.27
CA ILE A 237 6.92 -10.14 4.51
C ILE A 237 8.34 -9.62 4.73
N LEU A 238 8.55 -8.31 4.57
CA LEU A 238 9.83 -7.65 4.81
C LEU A 238 9.86 -6.95 6.18
N ILE A 239 10.91 -7.19 6.95
CA ILE A 239 11.19 -6.55 8.24
C ILE A 239 12.55 -5.87 8.12
N TYR A 240 12.57 -4.54 8.00
CA TYR A 240 13.78 -3.81 7.62
C TYR A 240 14.07 -2.63 8.54
N LEU A 241 15.17 -2.66 9.29
CA LEU A 241 15.45 -1.65 10.31
C LEU A 241 14.28 -1.47 11.29
N ALA A 242 13.57 -2.55 11.60
CA ALA A 242 12.40 -2.56 12.47
C ALA A 242 12.78 -2.82 13.93
N GLY A 243 11.86 -2.58 14.85
CA GLY A 243 11.97 -3.02 16.24
C GLY A 243 11.76 -4.53 16.40
N ASP A 244 11.15 -4.93 17.52
CA ASP A 244 10.80 -6.32 17.77
C ASP A 244 9.52 -6.70 17.00
N VAL A 245 9.57 -7.78 16.23
CA VAL A 245 8.45 -8.22 15.38
C VAL A 245 8.14 -9.70 15.57
N ASN A 246 6.87 -10.01 15.79
CA ASN A 246 6.36 -11.38 15.77
C ASN A 246 5.60 -11.65 14.46
N VAL A 247 6.02 -12.66 13.73
CA VAL A 247 5.36 -13.14 12.50
C VAL A 247 4.82 -14.53 12.76
N ASN A 248 3.52 -14.66 12.99
CA ASN A 248 2.93 -15.89 13.52
C ASN A 248 1.67 -16.35 12.80
N HIS A 249 1.54 -17.65 12.51
CA HIS A 249 0.34 -18.25 11.90
C HIS A 249 -0.09 -17.63 10.56
N ASN A 250 0.83 -17.05 9.79
CA ASN A 250 0.52 -16.60 8.44
C ASN A 250 0.57 -17.77 7.45
N ASN A 251 -0.26 -17.68 6.42
CA ASN A 251 -0.22 -18.56 5.26
C ASN A 251 0.35 -17.79 4.08
N ILE A 252 1.59 -18.09 3.70
CA ILE A 252 2.32 -17.45 2.61
C ILE A 252 2.31 -18.39 1.41
N SER A 253 1.92 -17.87 0.26
CA SER A 253 1.91 -18.54 -1.03
C SER A 253 2.51 -17.63 -2.11
N GLY A 254 2.47 -18.04 -3.39
CA GLY A 254 2.86 -17.19 -4.52
C GLY A 254 3.71 -17.94 -5.53
N ASN A 255 3.47 -17.64 -6.82
CA ASN A 255 4.27 -18.18 -7.90
C ASN A 255 5.57 -17.40 -8.02
N GLY A 256 6.70 -18.09 -7.95
CA GLY A 256 8.02 -17.49 -8.10
C GLY A 256 8.46 -16.57 -6.96
N THR A 257 7.75 -16.53 -5.82
CA THR A 257 8.12 -15.65 -4.69
C THR A 257 9.62 -15.71 -4.38
N ASP A 258 10.32 -14.56 -4.42
CA ASP A 258 11.77 -14.54 -4.23
C ASP A 258 12.13 -14.87 -2.77
N ILE A 259 11.50 -14.15 -1.83
CA ILE A 259 11.69 -14.37 -0.40
C ILE A 259 10.34 -14.43 0.33
N GLY A 260 10.13 -15.48 1.11
CA GLY A 260 8.94 -15.62 1.97
C GLY A 260 8.94 -14.55 3.07
N ILE A 261 9.91 -14.60 3.97
CA ILE A 261 10.06 -13.63 5.05
C ILE A 261 11.51 -13.18 5.17
N ALA A 262 11.76 -11.89 5.05
CA ALA A 262 13.08 -11.30 5.24
C ALA A 262 13.12 -10.45 6.51
N ALA A 263 14.21 -10.54 7.28
CA ALA A 263 14.46 -9.65 8.40
C ALA A 263 15.90 -9.15 8.42
N TYR A 264 16.07 -7.84 8.22
CA TYR A 264 17.38 -7.21 8.11
C TYR A 264 17.55 -6.07 9.10
N TRP A 265 18.68 -6.06 9.82
CA TRP A 265 19.08 -5.02 10.77
C TRP A 265 18.00 -4.61 11.77
N SER A 266 17.18 -5.57 12.20
CA SER A 266 16.03 -5.32 13.06
C SER A 266 16.29 -5.76 14.52
N GLY A 267 15.30 -5.58 15.39
CA GLY A 267 15.31 -6.09 16.75
C GLY A 267 15.26 -7.61 16.84
N THR A 268 14.48 -8.13 17.77
CA THR A 268 14.14 -9.55 17.86
C THR A 268 13.01 -9.87 16.90
N VAL A 269 13.25 -10.80 15.96
CA VAL A 269 12.22 -11.26 15.02
C VAL A 269 11.89 -12.72 15.27
N ASN A 270 10.64 -13.01 15.61
CA ASN A 270 10.18 -14.38 15.82
C ASN A 270 9.22 -14.80 14.71
N VAL A 271 9.67 -15.73 13.87
CA VAL A 271 8.87 -16.34 12.80
C VAL A 271 8.39 -17.71 13.28
N MET A 272 7.10 -17.82 13.58
CA MET A 272 6.57 -19.01 14.24
C MET A 272 5.27 -19.53 13.64
N ASN A 273 5.08 -20.85 13.60
CA ASN A 273 3.80 -21.48 13.21
C ASN A 273 3.24 -21.01 11.86
N ASN A 274 4.07 -20.53 10.93
CA ASN A 274 3.65 -20.11 9.60
C ASN A 274 3.66 -21.30 8.63
N THR A 275 2.79 -21.25 7.63
CA THR A 275 2.86 -22.08 6.43
C THR A 275 3.45 -21.21 5.33
N ILE A 276 4.62 -21.58 4.80
CA ILE A 276 5.41 -20.77 3.88
C ILE A 276 5.68 -21.62 2.64
N VAL A 277 4.83 -21.45 1.63
CA VAL A 277 4.85 -22.25 0.41
C VAL A 277 5.25 -21.37 -0.77
N ARG A 278 6.22 -21.86 -1.54
CA ARG A 278 6.55 -21.33 -2.86
C ARG A 278 6.06 -22.32 -3.91
N THR A 279 5.42 -21.80 -4.95
CA THR A 279 5.15 -22.56 -6.17
C THR A 279 6.02 -22.02 -7.27
N ILE A 280 6.62 -22.89 -8.09
CA ILE A 280 7.39 -22.50 -9.25
C ILE A 280 6.63 -23.02 -10.47
N ASP A 281 6.28 -22.13 -11.38
CA ASP A 281 5.89 -22.50 -12.74
C ASP A 281 7.18 -22.55 -13.57
N GLU A 282 7.50 -23.71 -14.16
CA GLU A 282 8.71 -23.96 -14.97
C GLU A 282 8.85 -22.98 -16.16
N LEU A 283 7.80 -22.22 -16.48
CA LEU A 283 7.76 -21.24 -17.57
C LEU A 283 8.08 -19.80 -17.13
N VAL A 284 8.14 -19.49 -15.83
CA VAL A 284 8.17 -18.10 -15.33
C VAL A 284 9.51 -17.71 -14.72
N ASP A 285 10.37 -18.67 -14.37
CA ASP A 285 11.60 -18.40 -13.62
C ASP A 285 12.82 -19.04 -14.31
N ASN A 286 13.47 -18.27 -15.20
CA ASN A 286 14.67 -18.72 -15.89
C ASN A 286 15.97 -18.26 -15.20
N VAL A 287 15.85 -17.44 -14.14
CA VAL A 287 16.95 -16.94 -13.29
C VAL A 287 16.48 -17.00 -11.82
N ASP A 288 16.25 -18.21 -11.32
CA ASP A 288 15.85 -18.45 -9.92
C ASP A 288 17.05 -18.27 -8.97
N ASP A 289 17.65 -17.08 -8.98
CA ASP A 289 18.76 -16.73 -8.08
C ASP A 289 18.28 -16.57 -6.63
N TYR A 290 16.97 -16.31 -6.44
CA TYR A 290 16.30 -16.27 -5.13
C TYR A 290 15.50 -17.55 -4.89
N GLY A 291 14.44 -17.53 -4.07
CA GLY A 291 13.76 -18.73 -3.58
C GLY A 291 14.13 -19.09 -2.15
N ILE A 292 14.17 -18.09 -1.26
CA ILE A 292 14.48 -18.26 0.16
C ILE A 292 13.20 -18.19 1.01
N GLY A 293 12.93 -19.22 1.82
CA GLY A 293 11.76 -19.24 2.71
C GLY A 293 11.83 -18.17 3.80
N VAL A 294 12.93 -18.16 4.58
CA VAL A 294 13.21 -17.12 5.58
C VAL A 294 14.67 -16.67 5.47
N GLU A 295 14.92 -15.37 5.42
CA GLU A 295 16.28 -14.82 5.41
C GLU A 295 16.51 -13.80 6.54
N PHE A 296 17.49 -14.04 7.40
CA PHE A 296 17.89 -13.11 8.47
C PHE A 296 19.31 -12.57 8.28
N TYR A 297 19.49 -11.25 8.40
CA TYR A 297 20.79 -10.59 8.35
C TYR A 297 20.90 -9.42 9.34
N GLY A 298 21.95 -9.38 10.16
CA GLY A 298 22.26 -8.22 11.00
C GLY A 298 21.26 -7.90 12.13
N ASN A 299 20.33 -8.80 12.46
CA ASN A 299 19.36 -8.59 13.54
C ASN A 299 20.06 -8.62 14.91
N SER A 300 19.68 -7.70 15.79
CA SER A 300 20.32 -7.51 17.10
C SER A 300 19.78 -8.45 18.20
N GLY A 301 18.55 -8.96 18.02
CA GLY A 301 17.87 -9.83 18.98
C GLY A 301 18.13 -11.33 18.79
N LYS A 302 17.74 -12.14 19.79
CA LYS A 302 17.73 -13.61 19.71
C LYS A 302 16.49 -14.10 18.94
N SER A 303 16.53 -13.86 17.63
CA SER A 303 15.47 -14.18 16.68
C SER A 303 15.25 -15.69 16.55
N LYS A 304 14.03 -16.12 16.22
CA LYS A 304 13.64 -17.54 16.15
C LYS A 304 12.89 -17.85 14.88
N VAL A 305 13.11 -19.05 14.34
CA VAL A 305 12.32 -19.60 13.23
C VAL A 305 11.87 -21.00 13.64
N VAL A 306 10.71 -21.11 14.27
CA VAL A 306 10.26 -22.36 14.91
C VAL A 306 8.82 -22.73 14.55
N ARG A 307 8.58 -24.03 14.37
CA ARG A 307 7.29 -24.64 14.05
C ARG A 307 6.66 -24.15 12.74
N ASN A 308 7.45 -23.69 11.79
CA ASN A 308 6.97 -23.34 10.47
C ASN A 308 6.97 -24.56 9.54
N THR A 309 6.12 -24.52 8.51
CA THR A 309 6.09 -25.49 7.42
C THR A 309 6.58 -24.82 6.14
N PHE A 310 7.58 -25.40 5.49
CA PHE A 310 8.15 -24.91 4.23
C PHE A 310 7.92 -25.91 3.10
N LYS A 311 7.66 -25.39 1.89
CA LYS A 311 7.56 -26.20 0.66
C LYS A 311 7.97 -25.40 -0.58
N GLY A 312 8.71 -26.02 -1.51
CA GLY A 312 9.03 -25.44 -2.82
C GLY A 312 10.11 -24.36 -2.86
N TRP A 313 10.92 -24.24 -1.80
CA TRP A 313 11.99 -23.24 -1.70
C TRP A 313 13.36 -23.85 -2.07
N ASN A 314 14.22 -23.06 -2.73
CA ASN A 314 15.62 -23.42 -2.96
C ASN A 314 16.39 -23.52 -1.64
N GLU A 315 16.16 -22.55 -0.76
CA GLU A 315 16.66 -22.57 0.61
C GLU A 315 15.53 -22.21 1.58
N ALA A 316 15.10 -23.15 2.43
CA ALA A 316 14.03 -22.86 3.39
C ALA A 316 14.42 -21.78 4.41
N PHE A 317 15.72 -21.63 4.71
CA PHE A 317 16.20 -20.69 5.72
C PHE A 317 17.68 -20.31 5.57
N LEU A 318 17.96 -19.03 5.41
CA LEU A 318 19.29 -18.44 5.34
C LEU A 318 19.53 -17.47 6.52
N GLY A 319 20.75 -17.47 7.08
CA GLY A 319 21.14 -16.52 8.15
C GLY A 319 21.62 -17.14 9.46
N ALA A 320 22.41 -16.36 10.22
CA ALA A 320 22.98 -16.76 11.51
C ALA A 320 22.00 -16.52 12.69
N GLY A 321 22.18 -17.26 13.80
CA GLY A 321 21.42 -17.05 15.04
C GLY A 321 20.04 -17.69 15.08
N LEU A 322 19.69 -18.51 14.09
CA LEU A 322 18.41 -19.20 13.98
C LEU A 322 18.34 -20.43 14.89
N ASP A 323 17.43 -20.41 15.87
CA ASP A 323 16.91 -21.65 16.48
C ASP A 323 15.87 -22.25 15.52
N LYS A 324 16.13 -23.47 15.05
CA LYS A 324 15.39 -24.13 13.95
C LYS A 324 14.73 -25.40 14.45
N VAL A 325 13.41 -25.41 14.45
CA VAL A 325 12.59 -26.63 14.64
C VAL A 325 11.42 -26.54 13.66
N ASN A 326 11.62 -26.93 12.41
CA ASN A 326 10.65 -26.70 11.34
C ASN A 326 10.43 -27.97 10.49
N THR A 327 9.29 -28.02 9.81
CA THR A 327 9.00 -29.03 8.80
C THR A 327 9.36 -28.47 7.44
N VAL A 328 10.20 -29.18 6.68
CA VAL A 328 10.56 -28.81 5.30
C VAL A 328 10.18 -29.97 4.39
N THR A 329 9.38 -29.67 3.38
CA THR A 329 8.98 -30.62 2.33
C THR A 329 9.58 -30.14 1.00
N PRO A 330 10.00 -31.05 0.11
CA PRO A 330 10.34 -30.68 -1.27
C PRO A 330 9.20 -29.90 -1.93
#